data_AF-A0AAD4KC90-F1
#
_entry.id   AF-A0AAD4KC90-F1
#
_cell.length_a   1.000
_cell.length_b   1.000
_cell.length_c   1.000
_cell.angle_alpha   90.00
_cell.angle_beta   90.00
_cell.angle_gamma   90.00
#
_symmetry.space_group_name_H-M   'P 1'
#
loop_
_entity.id
_entity.type
_entity.pdbx_description
1 polymer ?
#
loop_
_entity_poly.entity_id
_entity_poly.type
_entity_poly.pdbx_seq_one_letter_code
_entity_poly.pdbx_strand_id
1 'polypeptide(L)'
;MSIKIFLPTNYFYVKRSCNLYGQLHISDDNVVVYYVVDVDDNKDDTKTTTDSRECNHMRLLGAIRDSYADSKQCSAHDMMLCFTYNNESPNVSLMFTGITPENLKQIKLILYDKQIVRSLIIKGYNTLNHWTAHETRHMNDECDFYMLARLVQPEPGANRNKSEGLWFYGSQSLCLLANLPMQLFKYIVGNAFVNSIITHTVIFKHYQEWQTIYAAGSRLTNIMIDRALGILLMLMLFTLASHPGDFLIQISHIIISQLYSLLKVLEGSPIGLKLNIHLNNFFLDCFKYHIELWSTFLDLIEPIVRQVFLAIGAFGCLGFTYQIALLADLISIVGLHAHCFYVYTKVLNNVGVKGLTVLWQVVRGNRYNILRSKSTLKDYRVAINIYFVADRIEAHNYMNRQLYLATIFFSAILFLFPTTLVYYVVFATLKALTFATLAILEFCRRKILNFPIEMFLKCVKKGFNEI
;
A
#
# COMPACT_ATOMS: atom_id res chain seq x y z
N MET A 1 -21.17 31.34 -36.58
CA MET A 1 -21.44 30.89 -35.19
C MET A 1 -21.68 29.38 -35.18
N SER A 2 -21.20 28.64 -34.17
CA SER A 2 -21.50 27.21 -34.01
C SER A 2 -22.12 26.92 -32.65
N ILE A 3 -23.06 25.98 -32.59
CA ILE A 3 -23.81 25.68 -31.37
C ILE A 3 -23.53 24.24 -30.94
N LYS A 4 -23.15 24.05 -29.68
CA LYS A 4 -23.00 22.73 -29.04
C LYS A 4 -24.05 22.58 -27.95
N ILE A 5 -24.78 21.48 -27.94
CA ILE A 5 -25.81 21.20 -26.95
C ILE A 5 -25.48 19.87 -26.28
N PHE A 6 -25.18 19.88 -24.99
CA PHE A 6 -25.01 18.70 -24.17
C PHE A 6 -26.34 18.34 -23.51
N LEU A 7 -26.93 17.23 -23.94
CA LEU A 7 -28.22 16.75 -23.43
C LEU A 7 -28.05 15.36 -22.79
N PRO A 8 -28.57 15.11 -21.58
CA PRO A 8 -28.54 13.78 -21.01
C PRO A 8 -29.35 12.80 -21.86
N THR A 9 -28.82 11.61 -22.12
CA THR A 9 -29.43 10.59 -22.98
C THR A 9 -30.87 10.26 -22.58
N ASN A 10 -31.16 10.30 -21.27
CA ASN A 10 -32.48 10.00 -20.74
C ASN A 10 -33.57 10.92 -21.32
N TYR A 11 -33.26 12.19 -21.61
CA TYR A 11 -34.24 13.17 -22.08
C TYR A 11 -34.42 13.19 -23.59
N PHE A 12 -33.52 12.56 -24.35
CA PHE A 12 -33.64 12.46 -25.81
C PHE A 12 -34.84 11.57 -26.24
N TYR A 13 -35.28 10.68 -25.35
CA TYR A 13 -36.39 9.74 -25.58
C TYR A 13 -37.68 10.11 -24.81
N VAL A 14 -37.69 11.21 -24.06
CA VAL A 14 -38.84 11.61 -23.24
C VAL A 14 -39.86 12.36 -24.09
N LYS A 15 -41.07 11.78 -24.20
CA LYS A 15 -42.23 12.36 -24.91
C LYS A 15 -43.19 13.06 -23.92
N ARG A 16 -42.70 14.07 -23.21
CA ARG A 16 -43.48 14.86 -22.24
C ARG A 16 -43.08 16.33 -22.30
N SER A 17 -44.00 17.21 -21.90
CA SER A 17 -43.71 18.64 -21.78
C SER A 17 -42.88 18.90 -20.52
N CYS A 18 -41.62 19.33 -20.72
CA CYS A 18 -40.68 19.52 -19.61
C CYS A 18 -39.80 20.75 -19.84
N ASN A 19 -39.42 21.45 -18.77
CA ASN A 19 -38.51 22.61 -18.84
C ASN A 19 -37.06 22.17 -18.61
N LEU A 20 -36.14 22.61 -19.47
CA LEU A 20 -34.73 22.27 -19.43
C LEU A 20 -33.93 23.32 -18.66
N TYR A 21 -33.18 22.90 -17.66
CA TYR A 21 -32.32 23.76 -16.83
C TYR A 21 -30.84 23.42 -16.99
N GLY A 22 -29.99 24.44 -16.87
CA GLY A 22 -28.55 24.26 -16.91
C GLY A 22 -27.78 25.57 -17.05
N GLN A 23 -26.60 25.51 -17.67
CA GLN A 23 -25.73 26.67 -17.86
C GLN A 23 -25.43 26.93 -19.34
N LEU A 24 -25.38 28.20 -19.71
CA LEU A 24 -24.98 28.69 -21.03
C LEU A 24 -23.55 29.23 -20.95
N HIS A 25 -22.68 28.80 -21.84
CA HIS A 25 -21.33 29.33 -21.99
C HIS A 25 -21.12 29.83 -23.42
N ILE A 26 -20.59 31.04 -23.57
CA ILE A 26 -20.26 31.66 -24.86
C ILE A 26 -18.75 31.79 -24.89
N SER A 27 -18.08 31.01 -25.74
CA SER A 27 -16.62 31.05 -25.91
C SER A 27 -16.22 32.15 -26.90
N ASP A 28 -14.99 32.65 -26.77
CA ASP A 28 -14.42 33.75 -27.60
C ASP A 28 -14.45 33.46 -29.11
N ASP A 29 -14.47 32.18 -29.51
CA ASP A 29 -14.54 31.71 -30.90
C ASP A 29 -15.95 31.76 -31.54
N ASN A 30 -16.89 32.54 -30.98
CA ASN A 30 -18.31 32.57 -31.41
C ASN A 30 -18.97 31.17 -31.40
N VAL A 31 -18.64 30.37 -30.38
CA VAL A 31 -19.25 29.07 -30.10
C VAL A 31 -20.14 29.18 -28.87
N VAL A 32 -21.42 28.81 -29.01
CA VAL A 32 -22.36 28.80 -27.88
C VAL A 32 -22.58 27.37 -27.43
N VAL A 33 -22.33 27.12 -26.15
CA VAL A 33 -22.42 25.81 -25.53
C VAL A 33 -23.53 25.79 -24.49
N TYR A 34 -24.49 24.91 -24.68
CA TYR A 34 -25.60 24.65 -23.78
C TYR A 34 -25.33 23.38 -22.96
N TYR A 35 -25.24 23.49 -21.64
CA TYR A 35 -25.11 22.34 -20.74
C TYR A 35 -26.44 22.07 -20.05
N VAL A 36 -27.21 21.08 -20.50
CA VAL A 36 -28.47 20.69 -19.85
C VAL A 36 -28.18 19.67 -18.76
N VAL A 37 -28.61 19.94 -17.53
CA VAL A 37 -28.25 19.16 -16.32
C VAL A 37 -29.48 18.58 -15.62
N ASP A 38 -30.56 19.37 -15.55
CA ASP A 38 -31.78 19.02 -14.83
C ASP A 38 -33.05 19.42 -15.58
N VAL A 39 -34.15 18.75 -15.28
CA VAL A 39 -35.45 18.94 -15.93
C VAL A 39 -36.53 18.88 -14.86
N ASP A 40 -37.32 19.95 -14.72
CA ASP A 40 -38.45 20.00 -13.79
C ASP A 40 -39.75 19.61 -14.53
N ASP A 41 -40.49 18.66 -13.99
CA ASP A 41 -41.82 18.29 -14.47
C ASP A 41 -42.84 19.32 -13.95
N ASN A 42 -43.59 19.96 -14.86
CA ASN A 42 -44.57 21.01 -14.59
C ASN A 42 -45.30 20.85 -13.24
N LYS A 43 -45.06 21.77 -12.30
CA LYS A 43 -46.06 22.16 -11.30
C LYS A 43 -47.02 23.13 -11.96
N ASP A 44 -48.31 22.80 -11.92
CA ASP A 44 -49.40 23.66 -12.39
C ASP A 44 -49.30 25.09 -11.83
N ASP A 45 -49.47 26.05 -12.74
CA ASP A 45 -49.66 27.47 -12.47
C ASP A 45 -50.89 27.70 -11.58
N THR A 46 -50.70 27.76 -10.25
CA THR A 46 -51.51 28.58 -9.35
C THR A 46 -50.80 28.76 -8.02
N LYS A 47 -49.98 29.81 -7.91
CA LYS A 47 -49.93 30.70 -6.73
C LYS A 47 -48.88 31.78 -6.93
N THR A 48 -49.39 32.99 -7.05
CA THR A 48 -48.67 34.23 -6.82
C THR A 48 -48.03 34.25 -5.44
N THR A 49 -46.84 34.87 -5.41
CA THR A 49 -46.13 35.47 -4.29
C THR A 49 -45.52 34.57 -3.21
N THR A 50 -44.23 34.88 -2.99
CA THR A 50 -43.37 34.59 -1.82
C THR A 50 -43.05 33.12 -1.55
N ASP A 51 -41.97 32.65 -2.18
CA ASP A 51 -40.85 32.03 -1.44
C ASP A 51 -39.65 31.81 -2.36
N SER A 52 -38.66 32.70 -2.22
CA SER A 52 -37.30 32.52 -2.69
C SER A 52 -36.67 31.33 -1.97
N ARG A 53 -36.66 30.16 -2.60
CA ARG A 53 -35.67 29.11 -2.32
C ARG A 53 -34.64 29.13 -3.44
N GLU A 54 -33.49 29.70 -3.11
CA GLU A 54 -32.27 29.70 -3.89
C GLU A 54 -31.84 28.26 -4.24
N CYS A 55 -32.27 27.74 -5.39
CA CYS A 55 -31.51 26.71 -6.11
C CYS A 55 -30.40 27.44 -6.86
N ASN A 56 -29.27 27.62 -6.18
CA ASN A 56 -28.18 28.43 -6.70
C ASN A 56 -27.60 27.81 -7.99
N HIS A 57 -27.59 28.62 -9.05
CA HIS A 57 -26.81 28.47 -10.30
C HIS A 57 -27.35 27.65 -11.49
N MET A 58 -28.67 27.46 -11.68
CA MET A 58 -29.20 26.90 -12.94
C MET A 58 -30.17 27.86 -13.66
N ARG A 59 -29.86 28.21 -14.91
CA ARG A 59 -30.68 29.06 -15.79
C ARG A 59 -31.64 28.18 -16.59
N LEU A 60 -32.84 28.68 -16.84
CA LEU A 60 -33.77 28.08 -17.79
C LEU A 60 -33.16 28.18 -19.21
N LEU A 61 -32.88 27.03 -19.83
CA LEU A 61 -32.24 26.94 -21.15
C LEU A 61 -33.22 26.64 -22.27
N GLY A 62 -34.39 26.06 -21.97
CA GLY A 62 -35.30 25.61 -23.01
C GLY A 62 -36.49 24.81 -22.50
N ALA A 63 -37.29 24.29 -23.41
CA ALA A 63 -38.39 23.37 -23.11
C ALA A 63 -38.56 22.30 -24.19
N ILE A 64 -39.03 21.13 -23.80
CA ILE A 64 -39.55 20.09 -24.69
C ILE A 64 -41.08 20.24 -24.71
N ARG A 65 -41.70 20.34 -25.89
CA ARG A 65 -43.15 20.54 -26.08
C ARG A 65 -43.71 19.61 -27.16
N ASP A 66 -45.03 19.43 -27.20
CA ASP A 66 -45.70 18.72 -28.28
C ASP A 66 -45.69 19.57 -29.57
N SER A 67 -45.41 18.95 -30.72
CA SER A 67 -45.41 19.61 -32.03
C SER A 67 -46.74 20.25 -32.42
N TYR A 68 -47.87 19.75 -31.90
CA TYR A 68 -49.21 20.24 -32.28
C TYR A 68 -49.77 21.33 -31.37
N ALA A 69 -49.24 21.48 -30.14
CA ALA A 69 -49.92 22.26 -29.10
C ALA A 69 -49.54 23.74 -29.07
N ASP A 70 -48.29 24.15 -29.33
CA ASP A 70 -47.87 25.55 -29.09
C ASP A 70 -46.69 26.00 -29.96
N SER A 71 -46.94 26.32 -31.24
CA SER A 71 -45.91 26.89 -32.11
C SER A 71 -45.65 28.39 -31.88
N LYS A 72 -46.54 29.09 -31.14
CA LYS A 72 -46.52 30.56 -31.01
C LYS A 72 -45.86 31.09 -29.74
N GLN A 73 -45.53 30.25 -28.76
CA GLN A 73 -45.00 30.70 -27.46
C GLN A 73 -43.48 30.49 -27.29
N CYS A 74 -42.84 29.71 -28.17
CA CYS A 74 -41.38 29.53 -28.18
C CYS A 74 -40.60 30.74 -28.76
N SER A 75 -41.27 31.76 -29.29
CA SER A 75 -40.68 32.92 -29.98
C SER A 75 -40.44 34.16 -29.11
N ALA A 76 -40.75 34.10 -27.82
CA ALA A 76 -40.74 35.29 -26.95
C ALA A 76 -39.43 35.52 -26.17
N HIS A 77 -38.48 34.58 -26.17
CA HIS A 77 -37.29 34.64 -25.32
C HIS A 77 -36.00 34.34 -26.09
N ASP A 78 -35.06 35.29 -26.07
CA ASP A 78 -33.74 35.17 -26.69
C ASP A 78 -32.91 34.04 -26.05
N MET A 79 -32.14 33.32 -26.89
CA MET A 79 -31.23 32.22 -26.51
C MET A 79 -31.87 30.96 -25.89
N MET A 80 -33.15 30.68 -26.13
CA MET A 80 -33.84 29.47 -25.65
C MET A 80 -33.78 28.30 -26.65
N LEU A 81 -33.67 27.07 -26.15
CA LEU A 81 -33.80 25.83 -26.92
C LEU A 81 -35.25 25.32 -26.88
N CYS A 82 -35.89 25.15 -28.04
CA CYS A 82 -37.24 24.58 -28.13
C CYS A 82 -37.17 23.25 -28.89
N PHE A 83 -37.38 22.17 -28.15
CA PHE A 83 -37.43 20.81 -28.65
C PHE A 83 -38.89 20.38 -28.80
N THR A 84 -39.24 19.71 -29.89
CA THR A 84 -40.58 19.14 -30.06
C THR A 84 -40.54 17.64 -30.24
N TYR A 85 -41.57 16.95 -29.77
CA TYR A 85 -41.77 15.55 -30.09
C TYR A 85 -43.10 15.37 -30.83
N ASN A 86 -43.11 14.42 -31.76
CA ASN A 86 -44.32 13.91 -32.39
C ASN A 86 -44.55 12.47 -31.88
N ASN A 87 -45.80 12.03 -31.82
CA ASN A 87 -46.13 10.65 -31.43
C ASN A 87 -45.65 9.62 -32.47
N GLU A 88 -45.46 10.04 -33.72
CA GLU A 88 -44.99 9.19 -34.83
C GLU A 88 -43.47 8.95 -34.85
N SER A 89 -42.66 9.90 -34.35
CA SER A 89 -41.20 9.75 -34.29
C SER A 89 -40.76 9.20 -32.93
N PRO A 90 -39.74 8.33 -32.86
CA PRO A 90 -39.24 7.81 -31.58
C PRO A 90 -38.45 8.84 -30.77
N ASN A 91 -37.95 9.91 -31.43
CA ASN A 91 -37.02 10.87 -30.85
C ASN A 91 -37.61 12.29 -30.85
N VAL A 92 -37.10 13.12 -29.94
CA VAL A 92 -37.37 14.55 -29.88
C VAL A 92 -36.53 15.29 -30.94
N SER A 93 -37.13 16.19 -31.71
CA SER A 93 -36.48 17.02 -32.73
C SER A 93 -36.28 18.46 -32.23
N LEU A 94 -35.12 19.06 -32.47
CA LEU A 94 -34.91 20.48 -32.20
C LEU A 94 -35.64 21.32 -33.27
N MET A 95 -36.63 22.13 -32.86
CA MET A 95 -37.41 22.97 -33.78
C MET A 95 -36.88 24.38 -33.90
N PHE A 96 -36.45 24.96 -32.77
CA PHE A 96 -36.03 26.35 -32.73
C PHE A 96 -34.92 26.56 -31.72
N THR A 97 -33.92 27.35 -32.14
CA THR A 97 -32.95 27.98 -31.25
C THR A 97 -33.22 29.47 -31.32
N GLY A 98 -33.46 30.14 -30.18
CA GLY A 98 -33.67 31.59 -30.08
C GLY A 98 -32.45 32.45 -30.42
N ILE A 99 -31.56 31.95 -31.27
CA ILE A 99 -30.40 32.60 -31.83
C ILE A 99 -30.54 32.49 -33.35
N THR A 100 -30.75 33.62 -34.03
CA THR A 100 -30.73 33.72 -35.49
C THR A 100 -29.45 34.44 -35.93
N PRO A 101 -28.30 33.77 -36.05
CA PRO A 101 -27.09 34.41 -36.55
C PRO A 101 -27.11 34.46 -38.08
N GLU A 102 -26.54 35.52 -38.68
CA GLU A 102 -26.46 35.71 -40.14
C GLU A 102 -25.73 34.58 -40.88
N ASN A 103 -24.84 33.84 -40.19
CA ASN A 103 -24.13 32.66 -40.72
C ASN A 103 -23.96 31.57 -39.64
N LEU A 104 -24.88 30.61 -39.59
CA LEU A 104 -24.82 29.44 -38.70
C LEU A 104 -24.06 28.29 -39.39
N LYS A 105 -22.90 27.90 -38.84
CA LYS A 105 -22.01 26.91 -39.49
C LYS A 105 -22.40 25.47 -39.18
N GLN A 106 -22.67 25.14 -37.92
CA GLN A 106 -23.02 23.77 -37.49
C GLN A 106 -23.70 23.78 -36.11
N ILE A 107 -24.72 22.94 -35.93
CA ILE A 107 -25.29 22.59 -34.62
C ILE A 107 -24.86 21.15 -34.29
N LYS A 108 -24.26 20.94 -33.12
CA LYS A 108 -23.84 19.61 -32.64
C LYS A 108 -24.61 19.28 -31.35
N LEU A 109 -25.42 18.23 -31.41
CA LEU A 109 -26.07 17.65 -30.23
C LEU A 109 -25.20 16.50 -29.70
N ILE A 110 -24.75 16.61 -28.46
CA ILE A 110 -23.92 15.63 -27.77
C ILE A 110 -24.75 15.00 -26.66
N LEU A 111 -25.04 13.71 -26.80
CA LEU A 111 -25.74 12.94 -25.78
C LEU A 111 -24.74 12.39 -24.78
N TYR A 112 -25.04 12.54 -23.49
CA TYR A 112 -24.19 12.00 -22.43
C TYR A 112 -24.98 11.24 -21.38
N ASP A 113 -24.38 10.19 -20.82
CA ASP A 113 -24.93 9.45 -19.71
C ASP A 113 -24.47 10.07 -18.38
N LYS A 114 -25.43 10.50 -17.56
CA LYS A 114 -25.20 11.17 -16.28
C LYS A 114 -24.41 10.27 -15.30
N GLN A 115 -24.60 8.96 -15.33
CA GLN A 115 -23.89 8.01 -14.46
C GLN A 115 -22.46 7.75 -14.94
N ILE A 116 -22.25 7.61 -16.25
CA ILE A 116 -20.92 7.39 -16.83
C ILE A 116 -20.02 8.59 -16.54
N VAL A 117 -20.50 9.82 -16.82
CA VAL A 117 -19.73 11.05 -16.56
C VAL A 117 -19.38 11.20 -15.06
N ARG A 118 -20.28 10.82 -14.15
CA ARG A 118 -20.01 10.79 -12.69
C ARG A 118 -18.91 9.80 -12.32
N SER A 119 -18.92 8.60 -12.91
CA SER A 119 -17.96 7.54 -12.59
C SER A 119 -16.53 7.85 -13.04
N LEU A 120 -16.37 8.61 -14.13
CA LEU A 120 -15.07 8.91 -14.74
C LEU A 120 -14.23 9.85 -13.87
N ILE A 121 -14.84 10.81 -13.16
CA ILE A 121 -14.11 11.75 -12.30
C ILE A 121 -13.76 11.15 -10.93
N ILE A 122 -14.59 10.25 -10.39
CA ILE A 122 -14.33 9.60 -9.08
C ILE A 122 -13.02 8.78 -9.12
N LYS A 123 -12.63 8.23 -10.28
CA LYS A 123 -11.32 7.58 -10.47
C LYS A 123 -10.14 8.55 -10.59
N GLY A 124 -10.38 9.79 -11.04
CA GLY A 124 -9.34 10.79 -11.34
C GLY A 124 -8.93 11.69 -10.16
N TYR A 125 -9.70 11.73 -9.07
CA TYR A 125 -9.36 12.54 -7.89
C TYR A 125 -8.04 12.12 -7.20
N ASN A 126 -7.56 10.89 -7.44
CA ASN A 126 -6.30 10.41 -6.88
C ASN A 126 -5.06 10.73 -7.74
N THR A 127 -5.22 11.19 -8.98
CA THR A 127 -4.11 11.55 -9.89
C THR A 127 -4.01 13.04 -10.20
N LEU A 128 -4.94 13.86 -9.71
CA LEU A 128 -5.01 15.30 -10.03
C LEU A 128 -4.65 16.24 -8.86
N ASN A 129 -3.97 15.75 -7.82
CA ASN A 129 -3.40 16.64 -6.78
C ASN A 129 -1.93 17.01 -7.05
N HIS A 130 -1.36 16.60 -8.19
CA HIS A 130 0.01 16.96 -8.60
C HIS A 130 0.05 18.16 -9.58
N TRP A 131 -1.08 18.72 -9.99
CA TRP A 131 -1.09 19.89 -10.87
C TRP A 131 -1.27 21.14 -10.00
N THR A 132 -0.14 21.76 -9.66
CA THR A 132 -0.06 22.98 -8.85
C THR A 132 -0.96 24.09 -9.39
N ALA A 133 -1.64 24.79 -8.48
CA ALA A 133 -2.65 25.84 -8.70
C ALA A 133 -2.21 27.06 -9.53
N HIS A 134 -0.99 27.05 -10.10
CA HIS A 134 -0.45 28.14 -10.91
C HIS A 134 -0.47 27.87 -12.42
N GLU A 135 -0.57 26.61 -12.86
CA GLU A 135 -0.69 26.25 -14.30
C GLU A 135 -2.15 26.09 -14.76
N THR A 136 -3.10 26.02 -13.82
CA THR A 136 -4.53 25.72 -14.07
C THR A 136 -5.35 26.92 -14.52
N ARG A 137 -4.80 28.15 -14.50
CA ARG A 137 -5.55 29.33 -14.97
C ARG A 137 -5.59 29.47 -16.49
N HIS A 138 -4.63 28.87 -17.22
CA HIS A 138 -4.56 29.00 -18.68
C HIS A 138 -5.24 27.87 -19.45
N MET A 139 -5.60 26.76 -18.79
CA MET A 139 -6.25 25.60 -19.43
C MET A 139 -7.73 25.45 -19.09
N ASN A 140 -8.26 26.34 -18.24
CA ASN A 140 -9.61 26.24 -17.69
C ASN A 140 -10.72 26.61 -18.69
N ASP A 141 -10.39 27.31 -19.79
CA ASP A 141 -11.37 27.82 -20.75
C ASP A 141 -11.59 26.94 -21.99
N GLU A 142 -10.78 25.89 -22.21
CA GLU A 142 -10.82 25.16 -23.50
C GLU A 142 -11.51 23.78 -23.46
N CYS A 143 -11.81 23.20 -22.28
CA CYS A 143 -12.35 21.84 -22.20
C CYS A 143 -13.84 21.77 -21.80
N ASP A 144 -14.73 21.74 -22.79
CA ASP A 144 -16.19 21.65 -22.63
C ASP A 144 -16.63 20.47 -21.71
N PHE A 145 -15.89 19.35 -21.74
CA PHE A 145 -16.20 18.15 -20.96
C PHE A 145 -15.93 18.34 -19.46
N TYR A 146 -14.90 19.12 -19.12
CA TYR A 146 -14.58 19.42 -17.73
C TYR A 146 -15.66 20.30 -17.08
N MET A 147 -16.13 21.30 -17.82
CA MET A 147 -17.25 22.16 -17.43
C MET A 147 -18.53 21.34 -17.17
N LEU A 148 -18.88 20.44 -18.11
CA LEU A 148 -20.02 19.53 -17.97
C LEU A 148 -19.88 18.64 -16.72
N ALA A 149 -18.71 18.08 -16.50
CA ALA A 149 -18.49 17.15 -15.39
C ALA A 149 -18.44 17.85 -14.03
N ARG A 150 -18.11 19.14 -13.96
CA ARG A 150 -18.28 19.97 -12.78
C ARG A 150 -19.77 20.18 -12.45
N LEU A 151 -20.59 20.45 -13.47
CA LEU A 151 -22.03 20.72 -13.31
C LEU A 151 -22.86 19.48 -12.94
N VAL A 152 -22.40 18.28 -13.32
CA VAL A 152 -23.12 17.02 -13.06
C VAL A 152 -22.82 16.42 -11.66
N GLN A 153 -21.84 16.98 -10.94
CA GLN A 153 -21.49 16.54 -9.57
C GLN A 153 -22.65 16.81 -8.60
N PRO A 154 -22.98 15.86 -7.71
CA PRO A 154 -23.98 16.10 -6.68
C PRO A 154 -23.48 17.18 -5.69
N GLU A 155 -24.36 18.12 -5.31
CA GLU A 155 -24.09 19.01 -4.18
C GLU A 155 -23.76 18.17 -2.92
N PRO A 156 -22.82 18.63 -2.08
CA PRO A 156 -22.31 17.86 -0.94
C PRO A 156 -23.30 17.81 0.25
N GLY A 157 -24.56 17.43 0.01
CA GLY A 157 -25.58 17.52 1.07
C GLY A 157 -26.96 16.93 0.83
N ALA A 158 -27.17 15.85 0.06
CA ALA A 158 -28.51 15.23 0.03
C ALA A 158 -28.55 13.76 -0.44
N ASN A 159 -27.85 12.85 0.24
CA ASN A 159 -28.29 11.45 0.41
C ASN A 159 -27.28 10.68 1.27
N ARG A 160 -27.34 10.94 2.57
CA ARG A 160 -26.75 10.06 3.58
C ARG A 160 -27.92 9.28 4.17
N ASN A 161 -28.03 8.00 3.83
CA ASN A 161 -29.08 7.11 4.32
C ASN A 161 -29.23 7.26 5.84
N LYS A 162 -30.43 7.68 6.29
CA LYS A 162 -30.75 8.07 7.67
C LYS A 162 -30.62 6.94 8.72
N SER A 163 -30.25 5.71 8.34
CA SER A 163 -30.05 4.61 9.30
C SER A 163 -28.60 4.45 9.80
N GLU A 164 -27.61 5.12 9.18
CA GLU A 164 -26.20 5.06 9.63
C GLU A 164 -25.80 6.26 10.52
N GLY A 165 -26.68 7.25 10.67
CA GLY A 165 -26.39 8.49 11.40
C GLY A 165 -26.45 8.38 12.93
N LEU A 166 -27.17 7.40 13.48
CA LEU A 166 -27.37 7.31 14.93
C LEU A 166 -26.14 6.80 15.69
N TRP A 167 -25.28 5.99 15.06
CA TRP A 167 -24.00 5.55 15.63
C TRP A 167 -22.85 6.54 15.39
N PHE A 168 -23.03 7.54 14.53
CA PHE A 168 -21.98 8.47 14.12
C PHE A 168 -21.90 9.73 15.00
N TYR A 169 -23.00 10.17 15.60
CA TYR A 169 -23.02 11.39 16.42
C TYR A 169 -22.38 11.22 17.81
N GLY A 170 -22.42 10.02 18.40
CA GLY A 170 -21.71 9.72 19.64
C GLY A 170 -20.20 9.51 19.48
N SER A 171 -19.72 9.28 18.25
CA SER A 171 -18.34 8.89 17.95
C SER A 171 -17.48 10.00 17.36
N GLN A 172 -18.01 11.20 17.15
CA GLN A 172 -17.23 12.32 16.57
C GLN A 172 -16.19 12.89 17.55
N SER A 173 -16.52 12.97 18.84
CA SER A 173 -15.58 13.35 19.90
C SER A 173 -14.51 12.28 20.13
N LEU A 174 -14.91 11.00 20.11
CA LEU A 174 -14.00 9.85 20.24
C LEU A 174 -13.07 9.70 19.03
N CYS A 175 -13.56 9.97 17.81
CA CYS A 175 -12.73 9.97 16.60
C CYS A 175 -11.71 11.11 16.57
N LEU A 176 -12.05 12.29 17.07
CA LEU A 176 -11.10 13.41 17.20
C LEU A 176 -9.97 13.07 18.19
N LEU A 177 -10.32 12.53 19.35
CA LEU A 177 -9.34 12.13 20.38
C LEU A 177 -8.49 10.94 19.92
N ALA A 178 -9.08 9.96 19.24
CA ALA A 178 -8.36 8.82 18.68
C ALA A 178 -7.43 9.18 17.50
N ASN A 179 -7.58 10.37 16.90
CA ASN A 179 -6.72 10.86 15.82
C ASN A 179 -5.56 11.76 16.31
N LEU A 180 -5.57 12.20 17.57
CA LEU A 180 -4.47 13.00 18.17
C LEU A 180 -3.11 12.28 18.11
N PRO A 181 -2.98 11.00 18.50
CA PRO A 181 -1.69 10.32 18.44
C PRO A 181 -1.18 10.16 17.00
N MET A 182 -2.10 10.06 16.03
CA MET A 182 -1.76 9.98 14.60
C MET A 182 -1.23 11.31 14.07
N GLN A 183 -1.77 12.44 14.54
CA GLN A 183 -1.25 13.77 14.20
C GLN A 183 0.15 14.01 14.79
N LEU A 184 0.39 13.57 16.03
CA LEU A 184 1.72 13.61 16.64
C LEU A 184 2.73 12.76 15.86
N PHE A 185 2.34 11.54 15.48
CA PHE A 185 3.19 10.66 14.68
C PHE A 185 3.53 11.29 13.32
N LYS A 186 2.56 11.92 12.64
CA LYS A 186 2.78 12.65 11.40
C LYS A 186 3.79 13.78 11.56
N TYR A 187 3.73 14.53 12.67
CA TYR A 187 4.68 15.60 12.96
C TYR A 187 6.10 15.05 13.18
N ILE A 188 6.25 13.97 13.93
CA ILE A 188 7.53 13.31 14.20
C ILE A 188 8.18 12.82 12.90
N VAL A 189 7.41 12.18 12.04
CA VAL A 189 7.87 11.66 10.74
C VAL A 189 8.19 12.77 9.75
N GLY A 190 7.57 13.95 9.88
CA GLY A 190 7.84 15.12 9.04
C GLY A 190 9.25 15.70 9.17
N ASN A 191 10.00 15.32 10.21
CA ASN A 191 11.37 15.77 10.40
C ASN A 191 12.35 15.03 9.48
N ALA A 192 13.18 15.75 8.71
CA ALA A 192 14.06 15.17 7.68
C ALA A 192 15.04 14.12 8.23
N PHE A 193 15.62 14.37 9.42
CA PHE A 193 16.52 13.43 10.09
C PHE A 193 15.81 12.13 10.47
N VAL A 194 14.63 12.26 11.07
CA VAL A 194 13.81 11.12 11.51
C VAL A 194 13.34 10.31 10.31
N ASN A 195 12.90 10.98 9.24
CA ASN A 195 12.47 10.33 8.01
C ASN A 195 13.58 9.47 7.39
N SER A 196 14.83 9.94 7.38
CA SER A 196 15.96 9.15 6.87
C SER A 196 16.20 7.84 7.62
N ILE A 197 15.87 7.79 8.92
CA ILE A 197 16.06 6.61 9.76
C ILE A 197 14.82 5.71 9.71
N ILE A 198 13.64 6.32 9.81
CA ILE A 198 12.36 5.64 9.93
C ILE A 198 11.91 5.03 8.60
N THR A 199 12.36 5.53 7.44
CA THR A 199 12.02 4.95 6.12
C THR A 199 12.32 3.46 5.98
N HIS A 200 13.34 2.96 6.67
CA HIS A 200 13.74 1.56 6.63
C HIS A 200 13.00 0.67 7.64
N THR A 201 12.19 1.26 8.52
CA THR A 201 11.48 0.53 9.59
C THR A 201 10.13 0.00 9.12
N VAL A 202 9.67 -1.09 9.74
CA VAL A 202 8.37 -1.70 9.44
C VAL A 202 7.23 -0.76 9.85
N ILE A 203 7.39 0.01 10.94
CA ILE A 203 6.38 0.98 11.38
C ILE A 203 6.09 2.05 10.31
N PHE A 204 7.09 2.56 9.60
CA PHE A 204 6.87 3.59 8.58
C PHE A 204 6.11 3.09 7.36
N LYS A 205 6.53 1.92 6.87
CA LYS A 205 5.82 1.24 5.78
C LYS A 205 4.38 0.97 6.17
N HIS A 206 4.16 0.54 7.42
CA HIS A 206 2.81 0.33 7.94
C HIS A 206 2.01 1.64 8.03
N TYR A 207 2.61 2.74 8.49
CA TYR A 207 1.99 4.05 8.54
C TYR A 207 1.50 4.51 7.16
N GLN A 208 2.33 4.35 6.12
CA GLN A 208 1.94 4.67 4.75
C GLN A 208 0.75 3.80 4.28
N GLU A 209 0.84 2.48 4.48
CA GLU A 209 -0.25 1.56 4.15
C GLU A 209 -1.55 1.94 4.88
N TRP A 210 -1.46 2.23 6.18
CA TRP A 210 -2.60 2.63 7.01
C TRP A 210 -3.23 3.94 6.51
N GLN A 211 -2.42 4.93 6.16
CA GLN A 211 -2.90 6.21 5.65
C GLN A 211 -3.66 6.06 4.32
N THR A 212 -3.20 5.19 3.42
CA THR A 212 -3.91 4.93 2.16
C THR A 212 -5.28 4.28 2.37
N ILE A 213 -5.39 3.37 3.34
CA ILE A 213 -6.65 2.69 3.67
C ILE A 213 -7.62 3.64 4.37
N TYR A 214 -7.11 4.49 5.27
CA TYR A 214 -7.90 5.52 5.92
C TYR A 214 -8.45 6.53 4.90
N ALA A 215 -7.62 6.96 3.93
CA ALA A 215 -8.04 7.89 2.87
C ALA A 215 -9.08 7.27 1.91
N ALA A 216 -9.00 5.97 1.65
CA ALA A 216 -9.97 5.26 0.80
C ALA A 216 -11.36 5.10 1.46
N GLY A 217 -11.47 5.22 2.78
CA GLY A 217 -12.73 5.20 3.55
C GLY A 217 -13.51 3.88 3.57
N SER A 218 -13.16 2.90 2.71
CA SER A 218 -13.93 1.66 2.51
C SER A 218 -13.73 0.59 3.58
N ARG A 219 -12.80 0.76 4.52
CA ARG A 219 -12.44 -0.24 5.54
C ARG A 219 -12.31 0.36 6.94
N LEU A 220 -13.12 1.37 7.23
CA LEU A 220 -13.08 2.09 8.51
C LEU A 220 -13.42 1.17 9.69
N THR A 221 -14.30 0.18 9.46
CA THR A 221 -14.68 -0.86 10.43
C THR A 221 -13.48 -1.69 10.90
N ASN A 222 -12.59 -2.11 9.99
CA ASN A 222 -11.36 -2.83 10.33
C ASN A 222 -10.42 -1.98 11.18
N ILE A 223 -10.29 -0.69 10.85
CA ILE A 223 -9.45 0.24 11.61
C ILE A 223 -10.00 0.44 13.03
N MET A 224 -11.34 0.50 13.19
CA MET A 224 -11.95 0.62 14.51
C MET A 224 -11.72 -0.63 15.36
N ILE A 225 -11.84 -1.81 14.77
CA ILE A 225 -11.56 -3.08 15.46
C ILE A 225 -10.07 -3.20 15.81
N ASP A 226 -9.18 -2.79 14.90
CA ASP A 226 -7.74 -2.76 15.16
C ASP A 226 -7.37 -1.82 16.32
N ARG A 227 -8.01 -0.64 16.40
CA ARG A 227 -7.88 0.28 17.54
C ARG A 227 -8.43 -0.32 18.84
N ALA A 228 -9.61 -0.95 18.79
CA ALA A 228 -10.19 -1.59 19.97
C ALA A 228 -9.31 -2.73 20.49
N LEU A 229 -8.77 -3.57 19.60
CA LEU A 229 -7.82 -4.63 19.94
C LEU A 229 -6.51 -4.07 20.52
N GLY A 230 -6.00 -2.97 19.96
CA GLY A 230 -4.78 -2.32 20.45
C GLY A 230 -4.95 -1.73 21.85
N ILE A 231 -6.09 -1.09 22.12
CA ILE A 231 -6.44 -0.56 23.44
C ILE A 231 -6.65 -1.71 24.44
N LEU A 232 -7.34 -2.78 24.04
CA LEU A 232 -7.53 -3.96 24.88
C LEU A 232 -6.18 -4.59 25.26
N LEU A 233 -5.27 -4.76 24.30
CA LEU A 233 -3.93 -5.28 24.56
C LEU A 233 -3.13 -4.32 25.46
N MET A 234 -3.20 -3.02 25.20
CA MET A 234 -2.56 -2.00 26.03
C MET A 234 -3.05 -2.08 27.48
N LEU A 235 -4.36 -2.11 27.70
CA LEU A 235 -4.94 -2.23 29.04
C LEU A 235 -4.48 -3.53 29.70
N MET A 236 -4.54 -4.66 29.00
CA MET A 236 -4.04 -5.94 29.52
C MET A 236 -2.56 -5.86 29.91
N LEU A 237 -1.71 -5.24 29.09
CA LEU A 237 -0.28 -5.08 29.38
C LEU A 237 -0.04 -4.19 30.62
N PHE A 238 -0.79 -3.10 30.78
CA PHE A 238 -0.63 -2.18 31.91
C PHE A 238 -1.30 -2.68 33.20
N THR A 239 -2.36 -3.50 33.13
CA THR A 239 -3.06 -4.00 34.31
C THR A 239 -2.52 -5.35 34.81
N LEU A 240 -2.10 -6.24 33.91
CA LEU A 240 -1.68 -7.60 34.26
C LEU A 240 -0.19 -7.69 34.60
N ALA A 241 0.64 -6.83 34.00
CA ALA A 241 2.07 -6.79 34.29
C ALA A 241 2.41 -5.54 35.09
N SER A 242 2.76 -5.72 36.37
CA SER A 242 3.25 -4.64 37.23
C SER A 242 4.50 -3.95 36.66
N HIS A 243 5.31 -4.69 35.89
CA HIS A 243 6.39 -4.14 35.05
C HIS A 243 6.46 -4.90 33.72
N PRO A 244 5.82 -4.42 32.63
CA PRO A 244 5.76 -5.15 31.37
C PRO A 244 7.14 -5.38 30.72
N GLY A 245 8.14 -4.55 31.04
CA GLY A 245 9.51 -4.73 30.57
C GLY A 245 10.24 -5.95 31.14
N ASP A 246 9.84 -6.46 32.32
CA ASP A 246 10.48 -7.60 32.95
C ASP A 246 10.27 -8.90 32.13
N PHE A 247 9.17 -8.95 31.36
CA PHE A 247 8.87 -10.05 30.46
C PHE A 247 9.92 -10.18 29.35
N LEU A 248 10.41 -9.06 28.79
CA LEU A 248 11.45 -9.10 27.78
C LEU A 248 12.79 -9.58 28.34
N ILE A 249 13.10 -9.19 29.59
CA ILE A 249 14.33 -9.61 30.28
C ILE A 249 14.30 -11.13 30.54
N GLN A 250 13.16 -11.64 31.00
CA GLN A 250 12.97 -13.08 31.17
C GLN A 250 13.13 -13.82 29.84
N ILE A 251 12.52 -13.32 28.76
CA ILE A 251 12.67 -13.89 27.42
C ILE A 251 14.13 -13.85 26.97
N SER A 252 14.87 -12.75 27.20
CA SER A 252 16.27 -12.68 26.80
C SER A 252 17.13 -13.69 27.54
N HIS A 253 16.94 -13.88 28.84
CA HIS A 253 17.65 -14.93 29.59
C HIS A 253 17.31 -16.34 29.09
N ILE A 254 16.05 -16.59 28.72
CA ILE A 254 15.65 -17.86 28.10
C ILE A 254 16.37 -18.05 26.76
N ILE A 255 16.42 -17.03 25.90
CA ILE A 255 17.11 -17.11 24.60
C ILE A 255 18.60 -17.39 24.80
N ILE A 256 19.26 -16.69 25.73
CA ILE A 256 20.66 -16.91 26.07
C ILE A 256 20.87 -18.36 26.54
N SER A 257 20.02 -18.86 27.44
CA SER A 257 20.09 -20.25 27.92
C SER A 257 19.91 -21.26 26.80
N GLN A 258 19.00 -21.01 25.84
CA GLN A 258 18.80 -21.89 24.69
C GLN A 258 20.00 -21.88 23.75
N LEU A 259 20.64 -20.73 23.54
CA LEU A 259 21.89 -20.64 22.78
C LEU A 259 23.02 -21.42 23.46
N TYR A 260 23.19 -21.33 24.78
CA TYR A 260 24.16 -22.15 25.50
C TYR A 260 23.86 -23.65 25.41
N SER A 261 22.60 -24.03 25.51
CA SER A 261 22.17 -25.43 25.32
C SER A 261 22.54 -25.94 23.93
N LEU A 262 22.30 -25.13 22.89
CA LEU A 262 22.69 -25.45 21.51
C LEU A 262 24.20 -25.61 21.36
N LEU A 263 25.01 -24.74 21.97
CA LEU A 263 26.48 -24.89 21.98
C LEU A 263 26.92 -26.15 22.73
N LYS A 264 26.26 -26.51 23.82
CA LYS A 264 26.55 -27.76 24.56
C LYS A 264 26.25 -29.00 23.72
N VAL A 265 25.20 -28.98 22.90
CA VAL A 265 24.92 -30.04 21.92
C VAL A 265 25.99 -30.12 20.83
N LEU A 266 26.51 -28.96 20.38
CA LEU A 266 27.62 -28.90 19.41
C LEU A 266 28.95 -29.41 20.02
N GLU A 267 29.15 -29.25 21.32
CA GLU A 267 30.29 -29.78 22.07
C GLU A 267 30.28 -31.32 22.13
N GLY A 268 29.11 -31.91 22.39
CA GLY A 268 28.92 -33.37 22.54
C GLY A 268 28.91 -34.19 21.24
N SER A 269 29.35 -33.64 20.11
CA SER A 269 29.27 -34.24 18.76
C SER A 269 27.82 -34.39 18.26
N PRO A 270 27.26 -33.38 17.56
CA PRO A 270 25.90 -33.45 17.03
C PRO A 270 25.77 -34.60 16.02
N ILE A 271 24.73 -35.43 16.17
CA ILE A 271 24.36 -36.49 15.21
C ILE A 271 25.45 -37.60 15.07
N GLY A 272 26.38 -37.70 16.03
CA GLY A 272 27.47 -38.68 15.97
C GLY A 272 28.54 -38.38 14.91
N LEU A 273 28.54 -37.16 14.37
CA LEU A 273 29.50 -36.71 13.37
C LEU A 273 30.80 -36.31 14.08
N LYS A 274 31.87 -37.09 13.91
CA LYS A 274 33.17 -36.82 14.56
C LYS A 274 33.76 -35.51 14.04
N LEU A 275 33.48 -34.43 14.76
CA LEU A 275 34.01 -33.09 14.48
C LEU A 275 35.51 -33.03 14.79
N ASN A 276 36.20 -32.10 14.14
CA ASN A 276 37.59 -31.80 14.50
C ASN A 276 37.61 -31.14 15.88
N ILE A 277 38.17 -31.82 16.89
CA ILE A 277 38.10 -31.40 18.30
C ILE A 277 38.69 -30.00 18.51
N HIS A 278 39.87 -29.72 17.93
CA HIS A 278 40.53 -28.43 18.08
C HIS A 278 39.72 -27.28 17.47
N LEU A 279 39.20 -27.48 16.26
CA LEU A 279 38.39 -26.47 15.59
C LEU A 279 37.03 -26.29 16.28
N ASN A 280 36.42 -27.39 16.75
CA ASN A 280 35.16 -27.35 17.47
C ASN A 280 35.29 -26.53 18.75
N ASN A 281 36.32 -26.80 19.56
CA ASN A 281 36.58 -26.06 20.80
C ASN A 281 36.83 -24.58 20.53
N PHE A 282 37.62 -24.26 19.49
CA PHE A 282 37.83 -22.86 19.09
C PHE A 282 36.52 -22.14 18.73
N PHE A 283 35.61 -22.79 17.97
CA PHE A 283 34.31 -22.19 17.69
C PHE A 283 33.43 -22.06 18.93
N LEU A 284 33.41 -23.07 19.80
CA LEU A 284 32.66 -23.02 21.04
C LEU A 284 33.11 -21.84 21.90
N ASP A 285 34.42 -21.65 22.08
CA ASP A 285 34.97 -20.55 22.87
C ASP A 285 34.62 -19.19 22.25
N CYS A 286 34.76 -19.05 20.94
CA CYS A 286 34.42 -17.82 20.21
C CYS A 286 32.93 -17.47 20.32
N PHE A 287 32.03 -18.46 20.12
CA PHE A 287 30.59 -18.24 20.22
C PHE A 287 30.13 -18.03 21.67
N LYS A 288 30.70 -18.76 22.65
CA LYS A 288 30.45 -18.54 24.08
C LYS A 288 30.80 -17.10 24.47
N TYR A 289 32.00 -16.65 24.12
CA TYR A 289 32.43 -15.27 24.38
C TYR A 289 31.50 -14.23 23.75
N HIS A 290 31.04 -14.45 22.51
CA HIS A 290 30.12 -13.52 21.87
C HIS A 290 28.73 -13.51 22.51
N ILE A 291 28.24 -14.65 23.01
CA ILE A 291 26.99 -14.74 23.77
C ILE A 291 27.14 -13.98 25.10
N GLU A 292 28.26 -14.10 25.79
CA GLU A 292 28.55 -13.35 27.04
C GLU A 292 28.61 -11.85 26.80
N LEU A 293 29.25 -11.43 25.70
CA LEU A 293 29.29 -10.04 25.28
C LEU A 293 27.88 -9.51 25.01
N TRP A 294 27.05 -10.30 24.33
CA TRP A 294 25.66 -9.95 24.07
C TRP A 294 24.81 -9.88 25.34
N SER A 295 25.00 -10.81 26.29
CA SER A 295 24.34 -10.76 27.61
C SER A 295 24.70 -9.47 28.34
N THR A 296 26.00 -9.14 28.43
CA THR A 296 26.48 -7.92 29.08
C THR A 296 25.92 -6.66 28.39
N PHE A 297 25.83 -6.68 27.06
CA PHE A 297 25.21 -5.59 26.31
C PHE A 297 23.71 -5.46 26.61
N LEU A 298 22.98 -6.57 26.70
CA LEU A 298 21.57 -6.58 27.08
C LEU A 298 21.35 -6.01 28.49
N ASP A 299 22.18 -6.40 29.46
CA ASP A 299 22.13 -5.88 30.83
C ASP A 299 22.37 -4.36 30.85
N LEU A 300 23.27 -3.85 29.98
CA LEU A 300 23.51 -2.41 29.86
C LEU A 300 22.33 -1.64 29.24
N ILE A 301 21.67 -2.21 28.23
CA ILE A 301 20.54 -1.56 27.54
C ILE A 301 19.18 -1.84 28.18
N GLU A 302 19.12 -2.69 29.21
CA GLU A 302 17.93 -3.07 29.95
C GLU A 302 16.98 -1.89 30.26
N PRO A 303 17.43 -0.75 30.84
CA PRO A 303 16.53 0.37 31.13
C PRO A 303 15.92 0.99 29.88
N ILE A 304 16.66 1.01 28.77
CA ILE A 304 16.19 1.51 27.47
C ILE A 304 15.16 0.55 26.90
N VAL A 305 15.42 -0.76 26.92
CA VAL A 305 14.51 -1.79 26.42
C VAL A 305 13.18 -1.74 27.19
N ARG A 306 13.21 -1.55 28.51
CA ARG A 306 12.02 -1.38 29.33
C ARG A 306 11.19 -0.16 28.93
N GLN A 307 11.85 0.98 28.66
CA GLN A 307 11.16 2.18 28.17
C GLN A 307 10.57 1.98 26.77
N VAL A 308 11.30 1.33 25.87
CA VAL A 308 10.81 1.01 24.51
C VAL A 308 9.58 0.11 24.59
N PHE A 309 9.56 -0.91 25.45
CA PHE A 309 8.40 -1.79 25.57
C PHE A 309 7.16 -1.08 26.13
N LEU A 310 7.35 -0.18 27.10
CA LEU A 310 6.27 0.70 27.58
C LEU A 310 5.75 1.60 26.45
N ALA A 311 6.64 2.13 25.62
CA ALA A 311 6.24 2.91 24.44
C ALA A 311 5.43 2.05 23.45
N ILE A 312 5.85 0.81 23.16
CA ILE A 312 5.08 -0.13 22.32
C ILE A 312 3.68 -0.36 22.89
N GLY A 313 3.57 -0.54 24.21
CA GLY A 313 2.28 -0.61 24.90
C GLY A 313 1.42 0.62 24.64
N ALA A 314 1.97 1.82 24.88
CA ALA A 314 1.28 3.10 24.69
C ALA A 314 0.87 3.37 23.22
N PHE A 315 1.66 2.92 22.25
CA PHE A 315 1.30 2.98 20.83
C PHE A 315 0.09 2.11 20.46
N GLY A 316 -0.41 1.27 21.38
CA GLY A 316 -1.68 0.56 21.24
C GLY A 316 -2.89 1.48 21.00
N CYS A 317 -2.81 2.75 21.42
CA CYS A 317 -3.82 3.76 21.10
C CYS A 317 -4.01 3.97 19.59
N LEU A 318 -2.97 3.72 18.76
CA LEU A 318 -3.06 3.83 17.30
C LEU A 318 -3.69 2.60 16.65
N GLY A 319 -3.53 1.42 17.25
CA GLY A 319 -3.99 0.14 16.74
C GLY A 319 -3.08 -1.03 17.12
N PHE A 320 -3.64 -2.24 17.13
CA PHE A 320 -2.89 -3.47 17.37
C PHE A 320 -1.87 -3.74 16.25
N THR A 321 -2.20 -3.39 15.00
CA THR A 321 -1.28 -3.50 13.87
C THR A 321 -0.03 -2.63 14.01
N TYR A 322 -0.12 -1.48 14.68
CA TYR A 322 1.04 -0.64 15.04
C TYR A 322 1.94 -1.30 16.10
N GLN A 323 1.34 -1.94 17.10
CA GLN A 323 2.10 -2.68 18.13
C GLN A 323 2.85 -3.87 17.50
N ILE A 324 2.22 -4.61 16.59
CA ILE A 324 2.88 -5.69 15.83
C ILE A 324 4.04 -5.14 14.99
N ALA A 325 3.88 -4.00 14.33
CA ALA A 325 4.94 -3.40 13.52
C ALA A 325 6.17 -3.01 14.38
N LEU A 326 5.94 -2.39 15.53
CA LEU A 326 7.01 -2.04 16.47
C LEU A 326 7.67 -3.28 17.09
N LEU A 327 6.88 -4.31 17.41
CA LEU A 327 7.42 -5.57 17.91
C LEU A 327 8.30 -6.26 16.87
N ALA A 328 7.92 -6.23 15.58
CA ALA A 328 8.74 -6.74 14.50
C ALA A 328 10.07 -5.98 14.36
N ASP A 329 10.04 -4.65 14.48
CA ASP A 329 11.26 -3.83 14.50
C ASP A 329 12.15 -4.18 15.70
N LEU A 330 11.58 -4.39 16.89
CA LEU A 330 12.32 -4.82 18.09
C LEU A 330 12.96 -6.21 17.90
N ILE A 331 12.22 -7.19 17.37
CA ILE A 331 12.73 -8.54 17.08
C ILE A 331 13.87 -8.47 16.06
N SER A 332 13.79 -7.59 15.07
CA SER A 332 14.85 -7.38 14.07
C SER A 332 16.14 -6.87 14.73
N ILE A 333 16.03 -5.90 15.65
CA ILE A 333 17.17 -5.36 16.42
C ILE A 333 17.78 -6.44 17.32
N VAL A 334 16.95 -7.15 18.09
CA VAL A 334 17.42 -8.24 18.97
C VAL A 334 18.06 -9.36 18.15
N GLY A 335 17.51 -9.70 16.98
CA GLY A 335 18.03 -10.72 16.07
C GLY A 335 19.37 -10.41 15.41
N LEU A 336 19.94 -9.21 15.62
CA LEU A 336 21.20 -8.78 15.01
C LEU A 336 22.38 -9.67 15.42
N HIS A 337 22.45 -10.12 16.68
CA HIS A 337 23.52 -11.03 17.14
C HIS A 337 23.50 -12.37 16.37
N ALA A 338 22.30 -12.94 16.17
CA ALA A 338 22.11 -14.16 15.38
C ALA A 338 22.49 -13.94 13.90
N HIS A 339 22.20 -12.75 13.36
CA HIS A 339 22.66 -12.36 12.03
C HIS A 339 24.19 -12.34 11.92
N CYS A 340 24.89 -11.79 12.92
CA CYS A 340 26.35 -11.78 12.95
C CYS A 340 26.94 -13.20 12.95
N PHE A 341 26.41 -14.12 13.77
CA PHE A 341 26.83 -15.52 13.77
C PHE A 341 26.68 -16.22 12.43
N TYR A 342 25.53 -15.99 11.78
CA TYR A 342 25.30 -16.51 10.43
C TYR A 342 26.32 -15.94 9.42
N VAL A 343 26.64 -14.65 9.48
CA VAL A 343 27.61 -14.04 8.56
C VAL A 343 29.00 -14.65 8.76
N TYR A 344 29.46 -14.80 10.01
CA TYR A 344 30.77 -15.39 10.31
C TYR A 344 30.89 -16.81 9.77
N THR A 345 29.91 -17.66 10.08
CA THR A 345 29.91 -19.06 9.62
C THR A 345 29.71 -19.19 8.12
N LYS A 346 28.90 -18.33 7.50
CA LYS A 346 28.75 -18.27 6.03
C LYS A 346 30.06 -17.91 5.34
N VAL A 347 30.77 -16.89 5.82
CA VAL A 347 32.06 -16.48 5.25
C VAL A 347 33.06 -17.62 5.37
N LEU A 348 33.14 -18.25 6.53
CA LEU A 348 34.05 -19.35 6.76
C LEU A 348 33.74 -20.57 5.88
N ASN A 349 32.47 -20.97 5.80
CA ASN A 349 32.04 -22.06 4.93
C ASN A 349 32.34 -21.75 3.45
N ASN A 350 32.12 -20.51 3.01
CA ASN A 350 32.47 -20.07 1.65
C ASN A 350 33.97 -20.14 1.38
N VAL A 351 34.82 -19.76 2.34
CA VAL A 351 36.28 -19.91 2.24
C VAL A 351 36.65 -21.38 2.17
N GLY A 352 36.03 -22.25 2.98
CA GLY A 352 36.22 -23.70 2.95
C GLY A 352 35.88 -24.31 1.59
N VAL A 353 34.69 -24.02 1.04
CA VAL A 353 34.25 -24.53 -0.28
C VAL A 353 35.15 -24.04 -1.40
N LYS A 354 35.47 -22.74 -1.43
CA LYS A 354 36.37 -22.17 -2.47
C LYS A 354 37.78 -22.74 -2.35
N GLY A 355 38.30 -22.85 -1.13
CA GLY A 355 39.60 -23.47 -0.85
C GLY A 355 39.65 -24.91 -1.38
N LEU A 356 38.68 -25.75 -1.01
CA LEU A 356 38.57 -27.12 -1.51
C LEU A 356 38.47 -27.16 -3.03
N THR A 357 37.68 -26.29 -3.65
CA THR A 357 37.50 -26.26 -5.11
C THR A 357 38.81 -25.94 -5.84
N VAL A 358 39.57 -24.95 -5.36
CA VAL A 358 40.85 -24.56 -5.95
C VAL A 358 41.89 -25.64 -5.73
N LEU A 359 42.03 -26.14 -4.50
CA LEU A 359 43.04 -27.14 -4.18
C LEU A 359 42.76 -28.48 -4.87
N TRP A 360 41.49 -28.86 -5.03
CA TRP A 360 41.10 -30.05 -5.80
C TRP A 360 41.58 -30.01 -7.25
N GLN A 361 41.55 -28.83 -7.89
CA GLN A 361 42.06 -28.67 -9.25
C GLN A 361 43.58 -28.82 -9.28
N VAL A 362 44.28 -28.23 -8.32
CA VAL A 362 45.75 -28.33 -8.22
C VAL A 362 46.18 -29.78 -7.97
N VAL A 363 45.50 -30.51 -7.08
CA VAL A 363 45.76 -31.94 -6.79
C VAL A 363 45.56 -32.81 -8.03
N ARG A 364 44.63 -32.46 -8.92
CA ARG A 364 44.41 -33.16 -10.20
C ARG A 364 45.41 -32.79 -11.30
N GLY A 365 46.36 -31.88 -11.06
CA GLY A 365 47.31 -31.41 -12.07
C GLY A 365 46.72 -30.41 -13.07
N ASN A 366 45.57 -29.81 -12.71
CA ASN A 366 44.80 -28.93 -13.58
C ASN A 366 45.07 -27.45 -13.26
N ARG A 367 45.25 -26.62 -14.28
CA ARG A 367 45.41 -25.17 -14.16
C ARG A 367 44.15 -24.47 -14.66
N TYR A 368 43.67 -23.51 -13.86
CA TYR A 368 42.56 -22.64 -14.21
C TYR A 368 43.04 -21.52 -15.15
N ASN A 369 42.60 -21.53 -16.41
CA ASN A 369 42.99 -20.51 -17.38
C ASN A 369 42.05 -19.28 -17.29
N ILE A 370 42.58 -18.14 -16.83
CA ILE A 370 41.81 -16.89 -16.64
C ILE A 370 41.45 -16.24 -17.98
N LEU A 371 42.21 -16.47 -19.05
CA LEU A 371 42.02 -15.80 -20.35
C LEU A 371 40.80 -16.32 -21.13
N ARG A 372 40.42 -17.60 -20.98
CA ARG A 372 39.16 -18.16 -21.52
C ARG A 372 37.92 -17.69 -20.74
N SER A 373 38.11 -17.09 -19.56
CA SER A 373 37.02 -16.56 -18.73
C SER A 373 36.38 -15.28 -19.28
N LYS A 374 37.04 -14.52 -20.17
CA LYS A 374 36.51 -13.24 -20.67
C LYS A 374 35.77 -13.36 -22.01
N SER A 375 36.16 -14.30 -22.87
CA SER A 375 35.53 -14.51 -24.18
C SER A 375 34.17 -15.21 -24.09
N THR A 376 33.96 -16.08 -23.10
CA THR A 376 32.69 -16.81 -22.90
C THR A 376 31.71 -16.10 -21.95
N LEU A 377 32.13 -15.03 -21.26
CA LEU A 377 31.28 -14.33 -20.28
C LEU A 377 30.21 -13.42 -20.92
N LYS A 378 30.20 -13.29 -22.24
CA LYS A 378 29.16 -12.50 -22.92
C LYS A 378 27.82 -13.21 -23.02
N ASP A 379 27.78 -14.55 -22.94
CA ASP A 379 26.59 -15.31 -23.31
C ASP A 379 25.90 -16.11 -22.19
N TYR A 380 26.45 -16.18 -20.97
CA TYR A 380 25.85 -17.05 -19.94
C TYR A 380 25.85 -16.44 -18.53
N ARG A 381 25.06 -15.39 -18.33
CA ARG A 381 24.53 -15.07 -16.99
C ARG A 381 23.30 -15.96 -16.77
N VAL A 382 23.46 -17.17 -16.22
CA VAL A 382 22.45 -17.80 -15.31
C VAL A 382 22.81 -19.23 -14.83
N ALA A 383 23.56 -20.09 -15.51
CA ALA A 383 23.74 -21.46 -15.02
C ALA A 383 25.08 -21.75 -14.30
N ILE A 384 24.98 -21.96 -13.00
CA ILE A 384 25.72 -22.94 -12.19
C ILE A 384 27.23 -22.71 -12.03
N ASN A 385 27.60 -22.15 -10.88
CA ASN A 385 28.99 -22.01 -10.38
C ASN A 385 29.80 -23.31 -10.32
N ILE A 386 29.19 -24.48 -10.47
CA ILE A 386 29.86 -25.80 -10.42
C ILE A 386 30.21 -26.32 -11.83
N TYR A 387 29.35 -26.14 -12.83
CA TYR A 387 29.62 -26.62 -14.20
C TYR A 387 30.57 -25.71 -14.99
N PHE A 388 30.59 -24.41 -14.68
CA PHE A 388 31.47 -23.45 -15.36
C PHE A 388 32.97 -23.59 -15.01
N VAL A 389 33.31 -24.43 -14.02
CA VAL A 389 34.69 -24.73 -13.64
C VAL A 389 35.24 -25.92 -14.44
N ALA A 390 34.38 -26.84 -14.91
CA ALA A 390 34.80 -28.05 -15.59
C ALA A 390 35.38 -27.81 -17.00
N ASP A 391 34.89 -26.79 -17.73
CA ASP A 391 35.31 -26.50 -19.13
C ASP A 391 36.56 -25.61 -19.24
N ARG A 392 37.31 -25.41 -18.13
CA ARG A 392 38.41 -24.42 -18.03
C ARG A 392 39.73 -25.02 -17.53
N ILE A 393 39.93 -26.28 -17.87
CA ILE A 393 40.92 -27.16 -17.28
C ILE A 393 42.00 -27.45 -18.33
N GLU A 394 43.18 -26.86 -18.16
CA GLU A 394 44.38 -27.24 -18.92
C GLU A 394 45.31 -28.06 -18.01
N ALA A 395 45.87 -29.15 -18.51
CA ALA A 395 46.88 -29.91 -17.78
C ALA A 395 48.16 -29.06 -17.66
N HIS A 396 48.64 -28.85 -16.44
CA HIS A 396 49.87 -28.09 -16.19
C HIS A 396 50.80 -28.89 -15.28
N ASN A 397 52.06 -28.95 -15.67
CA ASN A 397 53.10 -29.64 -14.90
C ASN A 397 53.50 -28.81 -13.68
N TYR A 398 52.75 -28.93 -12.59
CA TYR A 398 53.16 -28.42 -11.29
C TYR A 398 54.43 -29.15 -10.81
N MET A 399 55.33 -28.43 -10.13
CA MET A 399 56.47 -29.08 -9.47
C MET A 399 55.97 -30.04 -8.38
N ASN A 400 56.61 -31.21 -8.23
CA ASN A 400 56.24 -32.21 -7.21
C ASN A 400 56.07 -31.62 -5.79
N ARG A 401 56.90 -30.64 -5.41
CA ARG A 401 56.79 -29.93 -4.12
C ARG A 401 55.49 -29.14 -3.96
N GLN A 402 55.03 -28.49 -5.03
CA GLN A 402 53.79 -27.70 -5.01
C GLN A 402 52.56 -28.60 -4.94
N LEU A 403 52.57 -29.73 -5.67
CA LEU A 403 51.51 -30.72 -5.61
C LEU A 403 51.40 -31.35 -4.22
N TYR A 404 52.53 -31.68 -3.60
CA TYR A 404 52.60 -32.21 -2.24
C TYR A 404 52.00 -31.23 -1.21
N LEU A 405 52.42 -29.96 -1.26
CA LEU A 405 51.89 -28.91 -0.38
C LEU A 405 50.37 -28.70 -0.58
N ALA A 406 49.90 -28.68 -1.83
CA ALA A 406 48.48 -28.58 -2.14
C ALA A 406 47.69 -29.77 -1.60
N THR A 407 48.26 -30.97 -1.63
CA THR A 407 47.61 -32.19 -1.11
C THR A 407 47.48 -32.14 0.42
N ILE A 408 48.50 -31.65 1.13
CA ILE A 408 48.44 -31.45 2.59
C ILE A 408 47.36 -30.43 2.95
N PHE A 409 47.36 -29.26 2.32
CA PHE A 409 46.33 -28.25 2.61
C PHE A 409 44.94 -28.71 2.19
N PHE A 410 44.82 -29.47 1.11
CA PHE A 410 43.54 -30.04 0.66
C PHE A 410 43.00 -30.99 1.72
N SER A 411 43.84 -31.92 2.18
CA SER A 411 43.47 -32.86 3.24
C SER A 411 43.11 -32.14 4.54
N ALA A 412 43.88 -31.12 4.94
CA ALA A 412 43.58 -30.31 6.11
C ALA A 412 42.21 -29.64 6.01
N ILE A 413 41.94 -28.86 4.94
CA ILE A 413 40.66 -28.18 4.76
C ILE A 413 39.51 -29.20 4.67
N LEU A 414 39.73 -30.35 4.03
CA LEU A 414 38.72 -31.42 3.90
C LEU A 414 38.34 -32.00 5.26
N PHE A 415 39.28 -32.15 6.19
CA PHE A 415 38.99 -32.59 7.56
C PHE A 415 38.34 -31.50 8.43
N LEU A 416 38.65 -30.22 8.18
CA LEU A 416 38.04 -29.09 8.90
C LEU A 416 36.61 -28.78 8.39
N PHE A 417 36.33 -29.05 7.12
CA PHE A 417 35.10 -28.66 6.43
C PHE A 417 33.80 -29.15 7.08
N PRO A 418 33.66 -30.44 7.49
CA PRO A 418 32.44 -30.93 8.12
C PRO A 418 32.06 -30.13 9.38
N THR A 419 33.06 -29.69 10.13
CA THR A 419 32.84 -28.87 11.33
C THR A 419 32.31 -27.50 10.94
N THR A 420 32.94 -26.81 9.99
CA THR A 420 32.45 -25.51 9.52
C THR A 420 31.05 -25.57 8.91
N LEU A 421 30.71 -26.68 8.25
CA LEU A 421 29.40 -26.91 7.64
C LEU A 421 28.30 -27.06 8.71
N VAL A 422 28.55 -27.85 9.75
CA VAL A 422 27.58 -28.05 10.85
C VAL A 422 27.24 -26.72 11.52
N TYR A 423 28.25 -25.93 11.87
CA TYR A 423 28.02 -24.60 12.45
C TYR A 423 27.26 -23.66 11.51
N TYR A 424 27.60 -23.66 10.21
CA TYR A 424 26.87 -22.89 9.22
C TYR A 424 25.39 -23.29 9.15
N VAL A 425 25.07 -24.59 9.11
CA VAL A 425 23.68 -25.08 9.05
C VAL A 425 22.91 -24.65 10.29
N VAL A 426 23.48 -24.80 11.48
CA VAL A 426 22.82 -24.44 12.74
C VAL A 426 22.51 -22.93 12.83
N PHE A 427 23.46 -22.06 12.48
CA PHE A 427 23.17 -20.62 12.50
C PHE A 427 22.30 -20.17 11.31
N ALA A 428 22.35 -20.88 10.18
CA ALA A 428 21.43 -20.65 9.08
C ALA A 428 19.98 -20.99 9.46
N THR A 429 19.74 -22.08 10.21
CA THR A 429 18.40 -22.42 10.70
C THR A 429 17.89 -21.41 11.72
N LEU A 430 18.73 -20.93 12.64
CA LEU A 430 18.38 -19.84 13.56
C LEU A 430 17.97 -18.56 12.81
N LYS A 431 18.77 -18.15 11.81
CA LYS A 431 18.42 -16.99 10.97
C LYS A 431 17.12 -17.20 10.19
N ALA A 432 16.91 -18.39 9.64
CA ALA A 432 15.68 -18.73 8.93
C ALA A 432 14.46 -18.67 9.87
N LEU A 433 14.62 -19.13 11.12
CA LEU A 433 13.57 -19.05 12.14
C LEU A 433 13.23 -17.60 12.47
N THR A 434 14.22 -16.73 12.72
CA THR A 434 13.97 -15.30 12.98
C THR A 434 13.26 -14.64 11.80
N PHE A 435 13.69 -14.92 10.56
CA PHE A 435 13.03 -14.39 9.36
C PHE A 435 11.59 -14.92 9.22
N ALA A 436 11.35 -16.19 9.51
CA ALA A 436 10.01 -16.77 9.51
C ALA A 436 9.10 -16.09 10.55
N THR A 437 9.59 -15.82 11.77
CA THR A 437 8.83 -15.08 12.79
C THR A 437 8.43 -13.69 12.31
N LEU A 438 9.36 -12.94 11.70
CA LEU A 438 9.07 -11.61 11.14
C LEU A 438 8.05 -11.69 9.99
N ALA A 439 8.16 -12.70 9.12
CA ALA A 439 7.23 -12.91 8.02
C ALA A 439 5.82 -13.27 8.52
N ILE A 440 5.71 -14.09 9.57
CA ILE A 440 4.43 -14.43 10.21
C ILE A 440 3.79 -13.17 10.81
N LEU A 441 4.56 -12.35 11.52
CA LEU A 441 4.07 -11.08 12.07
C LEU A 441 3.56 -10.14 10.98
N GLU A 442 4.31 -9.99 9.87
CA GLU A 442 3.87 -9.17 8.73
C GLU A 442 2.60 -9.73 8.08
N PHE A 443 2.50 -11.06 7.94
CA PHE A 443 1.31 -11.72 7.43
C PHE A 443 0.09 -11.49 8.32
N CYS A 444 0.22 -11.70 9.63
CA CYS A 444 -0.83 -11.44 10.62
C CYS A 444 -1.29 -9.99 10.56
N ARG A 445 -0.35 -9.03 10.56
CA ARG A 445 -0.63 -7.58 10.44
C ARG A 445 -1.47 -7.28 9.19
N ARG A 446 -1.05 -7.76 8.02
CA ARG A 446 -1.78 -7.53 6.76
C ARG A 446 -3.14 -8.21 6.76
N LYS A 447 -3.28 -9.37 7.38
CA LYS A 447 -4.56 -10.09 7.46
C LYS A 447 -5.56 -9.34 8.32
N ILE A 448 -5.17 -8.81 9.47
CA ILE A 448 -6.03 -8.00 10.35
C ILE A 448 -6.58 -6.79 9.59
N LEU A 449 -5.71 -6.09 8.86
CA LEU A 449 -6.10 -4.86 8.15
C LEU A 449 -6.98 -5.12 6.91
N ASN A 450 -6.76 -6.23 6.22
CA ASN A 450 -7.46 -6.58 4.97
C ASN A 450 -8.66 -7.52 5.16
N PHE A 451 -8.97 -7.94 6.39
CA PHE A 451 -10.05 -8.90 6.62
C PHE A 451 -11.41 -8.30 6.22
N PRO A 452 -12.29 -9.01 5.51
CA PRO A 452 -13.60 -8.49 5.12
C PRO A 452 -14.59 -8.55 6.30
N ILE A 453 -14.33 -7.79 7.38
CA ILE A 453 -15.13 -7.83 8.60
C ILE A 453 -16.57 -7.37 8.34
N GLU A 454 -16.78 -6.42 7.44
CA GLU A 454 -18.11 -5.90 7.11
C GLU A 454 -19.06 -6.97 6.56
N MET A 455 -18.54 -7.89 5.75
CA MET A 455 -19.33 -9.01 5.22
C MET A 455 -19.69 -9.99 6.34
N PHE A 456 -18.76 -10.26 7.24
CA PHE A 456 -18.99 -11.13 8.40
C PHE A 456 -20.03 -10.51 9.36
N LEU A 457 -19.90 -9.23 9.67
CA LEU A 457 -20.83 -8.52 10.57
C LEU A 457 -22.24 -8.45 9.99
N LYS A 458 -22.38 -8.25 8.67
CA LYS A 458 -23.67 -8.33 7.97
C LYS A 458 -24.26 -9.74 8.04
N CYS A 459 -23.45 -10.78 7.90
CA CYS A 459 -23.90 -12.16 8.00
C CYS A 459 -24.38 -12.51 9.41
N VAL A 460 -23.63 -12.14 10.45
CA VAL A 460 -24.03 -12.34 11.86
C VAL A 460 -25.31 -11.58 12.19
N LYS A 461 -25.44 -10.32 11.76
CA LYS A 461 -26.66 -9.54 11.98
C LYS A 461 -27.88 -10.15 11.30
N LYS A 462 -27.70 -10.75 10.11
CA LYS A 462 -28.78 -11.47 9.42
C LYS A 462 -29.20 -12.72 10.18
N GLY A 463 -28.25 -13.52 10.69
CA GLY A 463 -28.55 -14.70 11.49
C GLY A 463 -29.23 -14.39 12.84
N PHE A 464 -28.91 -13.25 13.46
CA PHE A 464 -29.57 -12.82 14.71
C PHE A 464 -30.98 -12.26 14.50
N ASN A 465 -31.31 -11.79 13.29
CA ASN A 465 -32.66 -11.32 12.94
C ASN A 465 -33.57 -12.47 12.44
N GLU A 466 -33.02 -13.67 12.23
CA GLU A 466 -33.77 -14.87 11.82
C GLU A 466 -34.10 -15.82 13.00
N ILE A 467 -33.73 -15.42 14.23
CA ILE A 467 -34.13 -16.03 15.53
C ILE A 467 -35.09 -15.07 16.20
#